data_AF-A0A7C1GIH5-F1
#
_entry.id   AF-A0A7C1GIH5-F1
#
_cell.length_a   1.000
_cell.length_b   1.000
_cell.length_c   1.000
_cell.angle_alpha   90.00
_cell.angle_beta   90.00
_cell.angle_gamma   90.00
#
_symmetry.space_group_name_H-M   'P 1'
#
loop_
_entity.id
_entity.type
_entity.pdbx_description
1 polymer ?
#
loop_
_entity_poly.entity_id
_entity_poly.type
_entity_poly.pdbx_seq_one_letter_code
_entity_poly.pdbx_strand_id
1 'polypeptide(L)'
;MIKSHAHLLLAPTALLSQAIPAGLMYLTPQLVYGHNPTLAEDRLWLFSVTWLMLPALYGLFAGCRASYLMLTRSHPALAWTMIIAFCVPAWMQAVFYLHAALVFLAWV
;
A
#
# COMPACT_ATOMS: atom_id res chain seq x y z
N MET A 1 33.77 -3.26 -4.37
CA MET A 1 32.63 -3.29 -3.42
C MET A 1 31.43 -2.60 -4.08
N ILE A 2 30.46 -3.37 -4.57
CA ILE A 2 29.22 -2.80 -5.11
C ILE A 2 28.40 -2.30 -3.92
N LYS A 3 28.38 -0.98 -3.67
CA LYS A 3 27.48 -0.38 -2.68
C LYS A 3 26.05 -0.61 -3.15
N SER A 4 25.34 -1.52 -2.48
CA SER A 4 23.95 -1.83 -2.79
C SER A 4 23.07 -0.64 -2.40
N HIS A 5 22.59 0.08 -3.42
CA HIS A 5 21.61 1.15 -3.30
C HIS A 5 20.17 0.60 -3.16
N ALA A 6 20.01 -0.67 -2.79
CA ALA A 6 18.70 -1.32 -2.65
C ALA A 6 17.75 -0.59 -1.67
N HIS A 7 18.30 0.20 -0.74
CA HIS A 7 17.52 1.05 0.16
C HIS A 7 16.76 2.17 -0.56
N LEU A 8 17.18 2.60 -1.75
CA LEU A 8 16.45 3.57 -2.57
C LEU A 8 15.23 2.95 -3.25
N LEU A 9 15.24 1.62 -3.50
CA LEU A 9 14.12 0.91 -4.13
C LEU A 9 12.96 0.63 -3.14
N LEU A 10 13.19 0.80 -1.84
CA LEU A 10 12.16 0.62 -0.80
C LEU A 10 11.05 1.67 -0.89
N ALA A 11 11.36 2.90 -1.28
CA ALA A 11 10.37 3.96 -1.42
C ALA A 11 9.39 3.73 -2.59
N PRO A 12 9.84 3.44 -3.83
CA PRO A 12 8.92 3.16 -4.93
C PRO A 12 8.16 1.85 -4.73
N THR A 13 8.76 0.83 -4.09
CA THR A 13 8.03 -0.41 -3.77
C THR A 13 6.93 -0.20 -2.74
N ALA A 14 7.14 0.70 -1.76
CA ALA A 14 6.09 1.11 -0.83
C ALA A 14 4.90 1.72 -1.57
N LEU A 15 5.14 2.63 -2.53
CA LEU A 15 4.08 3.24 -3.32
C LEU A 15 3.41 2.24 -4.28
N LEU A 16 4.19 1.42 -4.99
CA LEU A 16 3.67 0.43 -5.92
C LEU A 16 2.78 -0.61 -5.24
N SER A 17 3.08 -0.97 -3.99
CA SER A 17 2.23 -1.88 -3.22
C SER A 17 0.80 -1.33 -3.01
N GLN A 18 0.63 -0.01 -3.02
CA GLN A 18 -0.68 0.63 -2.89
C GLN A 18 -1.52 0.55 -4.19
N ALA A 19 -0.91 0.23 -5.34
CA ALA A 19 -1.66 -0.02 -6.57
C ALA A 19 -2.48 -1.33 -6.51
N ILE A 20 -2.09 -2.26 -5.63
CA ILE A 20 -2.78 -3.55 -5.45
C ILE A 20 -4.24 -3.36 -5.01
N PRO A 21 -4.54 -2.64 -3.91
CA PRO A 21 -5.93 -2.40 -3.50
C PRO A 21 -6.72 -1.60 -4.54
N ALA A 22 -6.10 -0.64 -5.24
CA ALA A 22 -6.78 0.12 -6.30
C ALA A 22 -7.21 -0.78 -7.48
N GLY A 23 -6.32 -1.68 -7.95
CA GLY A 23 -6.66 -2.63 -9.01
C GLY A 23 -7.77 -3.59 -8.60
N LEU A 24 -7.79 -3.99 -7.33
CA LEU A 24 -8.85 -4.86 -6.83
C LEU A 24 -10.18 -4.17 -6.66
N MET A 25 -10.23 -2.91 -6.18
CA MET A 25 -11.48 -2.14 -6.17
C MET A 25 -12.15 -2.10 -7.55
N TYR A 26 -11.35 -2.09 -8.62
CA TYR A 26 -11.84 -2.16 -9.99
C TYR A 26 -12.34 -3.56 -10.40
N LEU A 27 -11.65 -4.62 -9.99
CA LEU A 27 -11.99 -6.01 -10.35
C LEU A 27 -13.12 -6.61 -9.51
N THR A 28 -13.25 -6.20 -8.25
CA THR A 28 -14.25 -6.72 -7.29
C THR A 28 -15.67 -6.69 -7.87
N PRO A 29 -16.20 -5.57 -8.41
CA PRO A 29 -17.56 -5.56 -8.98
C PRO A 29 -17.74 -6.53 -10.16
N GLN A 30 -16.69 -6.77 -10.96
CA GLN A 30 -16.75 -7.74 -12.06
C GLN A 30 -16.77 -9.20 -11.55
N LEU A 31 -16.15 -9.47 -10.42
CA LEU A 31 -16.08 -10.81 -9.83
C LEU A 31 -17.37 -11.22 -9.10
N VAL A 32 -18.14 -10.24 -8.61
CA VAL A 32 -19.38 -10.45 -7.85
C VAL A 32 -20.63 -10.29 -8.71
N TYR A 33 -20.65 -9.26 -9.55
CA TYR A 33 -21.83 -8.88 -10.33
C TYR A 33 -21.63 -9.05 -11.84
N GLY A 34 -20.49 -9.60 -12.25
CA GLY A 34 -20.20 -9.88 -13.66
C GLY A 34 -20.95 -11.10 -14.20
N HIS A 35 -20.74 -11.38 -15.48
CA HIS A 35 -21.48 -12.40 -16.23
C HIS A 35 -21.33 -13.83 -15.67
N ASN A 36 -20.22 -14.11 -14.96
CA ASN A 36 -19.98 -15.36 -14.24
C ASN A 36 -19.42 -15.04 -12.84
N PRO A 37 -20.26 -14.91 -11.82
CA PRO A 37 -19.80 -14.63 -10.46
C PRO A 37 -19.00 -15.82 -9.93
N THR A 38 -17.74 -15.59 -9.56
CA THR A 38 -16.83 -16.64 -9.08
C THR A 38 -16.65 -16.63 -7.56
N LEU A 39 -17.04 -15.54 -6.90
CA LEU A 39 -16.90 -15.35 -5.47
C LEU A 39 -18.27 -15.20 -4.80
N ALA A 40 -18.50 -15.98 -3.75
CA ALA A 40 -19.67 -15.86 -2.90
C ALA A 40 -19.53 -14.61 -2.00
N GLU A 41 -20.63 -13.86 -1.88
CA GLU A 41 -20.69 -12.55 -1.23
C GLU A 41 -20.29 -12.58 0.26
N ASP A 42 -20.53 -13.72 0.92
CA ASP A 42 -20.15 -14.00 2.31
C ASP A 42 -18.63 -13.94 2.55
N ARG A 43 -17.81 -14.30 1.55
CA ARG A 43 -16.35 -14.30 1.66
C ARG A 43 -15.74 -12.97 1.26
N LEU A 44 -16.44 -12.15 0.48
CA LEU A 44 -15.92 -10.90 -0.04
C LEU A 44 -15.53 -9.92 1.05
N TRP A 45 -16.34 -9.82 2.09
CA TRP A 45 -16.06 -8.91 3.19
C TRP A 45 -14.67 -9.18 3.82
N LEU A 46 -14.40 -10.45 4.12
CA LEU A 46 -13.14 -10.87 4.76
C LEU A 46 -11.95 -10.69 3.81
N PHE A 47 -12.14 -10.95 2.52
CA PHE A 47 -11.14 -10.68 1.48
C PHE A 47 -10.88 -9.17 1.33
N SER A 48 -11.90 -8.32 1.26
CA SER A 48 -11.74 -6.87 1.14
C SER A 48 -10.99 -6.27 2.34
N VAL A 49 -11.32 -6.68 3.56
CA VAL A 49 -10.64 -6.20 4.77
C VAL A 49 -9.17 -6.62 4.78
N THR A 50 -8.88 -7.90 4.51
CA THR A 50 -7.49 -8.38 4.48
C THR A 50 -6.66 -7.73 3.37
N TRP A 51 -7.26 -7.51 2.19
CA TRP A 51 -6.57 -6.87 1.07
C TRP A 51 -6.39 -5.36 1.21
N LEU A 52 -7.18 -4.69 2.04
CA LEU A 52 -6.93 -3.29 2.38
C LEU A 52 -5.85 -3.17 3.46
N MET A 53 -5.90 -4.06 4.47
CA MET A 53 -4.97 -4.05 5.60
C MET A 53 -3.53 -4.39 5.18
N LEU A 54 -3.32 -5.48 4.44
CA LEU A 54 -1.97 -5.99 4.16
C LEU A 54 -1.10 -4.99 3.37
N PRO A 55 -1.56 -4.41 2.25
CA PRO A 55 -0.78 -3.43 1.50
C PRO A 55 -0.64 -2.10 2.25
N ALA A 56 -1.66 -1.70 3.01
CA ALA A 56 -1.58 -0.50 3.85
C ALA A 56 -0.48 -0.62 4.91
N LEU A 57 -0.47 -1.72 5.67
CA LEU A 57 0.54 -2.00 6.69
C LEU A 57 1.93 -2.15 6.08
N TYR A 58 2.04 -2.86 4.95
CA TYR A 58 3.30 -2.99 4.23
C TYR A 58 3.81 -1.64 3.72
N GLY A 59 2.96 -0.83 3.10
CA GLY A 59 3.31 0.50 2.60
C GLY A 59 3.72 1.47 3.71
N LEU A 60 3.06 1.41 4.87
CA LEU A 60 3.46 2.13 6.08
C LEU A 60 4.85 1.69 6.55
N PHE A 61 5.05 0.39 6.76
CA PHE A 61 6.32 -0.15 7.24
C PHE A 61 7.47 0.14 6.27
N ALA A 62 7.26 -0.12 4.98
CA ALA A 62 8.24 0.12 3.93
C ALA A 62 8.54 1.62 3.76
N GLY A 63 7.53 2.50 3.80
CA GLY A 63 7.72 3.95 3.73
C GLY A 63 8.46 4.52 4.95
N CYS A 64 8.13 4.06 6.16
CA CYS A 64 8.86 4.43 7.38
C CYS A 64 10.31 3.93 7.36
N ARG A 65 10.53 2.69 6.90
CA ARG A 65 11.89 2.14 6.78
C ARG A 65 12.70 2.85 5.69
N ALA A 66 12.08 3.17 4.55
CA ALA A 66 12.71 3.89 3.45
C ALA A 66 13.14 5.28 3.88
N SER A 67 12.23 6.06 4.48
CA SER A 67 12.54 7.41 4.99
C SER A 67 13.66 7.39 6.04
N TYR A 68 13.61 6.46 7.00
CA TYR A 68 14.69 6.31 7.99
C TYR A 68 16.05 6.00 7.35
N LEU A 69 16.10 5.05 6.41
CA LEU A 69 17.34 4.69 5.71
C LEU A 69 17.86 5.83 4.83
N MET A 70 16.96 6.58 4.19
CA MET A 70 17.33 7.73 3.37
C MET A 70 17.93 8.85 4.22
N LEU A 71 17.29 9.19 5.35
CA LEU A 71 17.79 10.22 6.26
C LEU A 71 19.12 9.86 6.92
N THR A 72 19.39 8.57 7.14
CA THR A 72 20.61 8.12 7.84
C THR A 72 21.78 7.78 6.90
N ARG A 73 21.53 7.46 5.62
CA ARG A 73 22.58 6.95 4.71
C ARG A 73 22.71 7.68 3.38
N SER A 74 21.82 8.62 3.06
CA SER A 74 21.83 9.30 1.76
C SER A 74 21.91 10.82 1.87
N HIS A 75 22.23 11.48 0.76
CA HIS A 75 22.36 12.93 0.71
C HIS A 75 21.01 13.61 1.01
N PRO A 76 20.96 14.64 1.88
CA PRO A 76 19.71 15.21 2.36
C PRO A 76 18.79 15.69 1.23
N ALA A 77 19.34 16.28 0.16
CA ALA A 77 18.55 16.72 -0.99
C ALA A 77 17.84 15.55 -1.72
N LEU A 78 18.51 14.41 -1.89
CA LEU A 78 17.92 13.23 -2.53
C LEU A 78 16.92 12.53 -1.60
N ALA A 79 17.22 12.47 -0.30
CA ALA A 79 16.33 11.91 0.70
C ALA A 79 14.99 12.66 0.71
N TRP A 80 15.02 13.99 0.74
CA TRP A 80 13.81 14.82 0.73
C TRP A 80 12.96 14.62 -0.53
N THR A 81 13.58 14.61 -1.72
CA THR A 81 12.82 14.42 -2.97
C THR A 81 12.15 13.05 -3.02
N MET A 82 12.85 11.98 -2.61
CA MET A 82 12.27 10.64 -2.58
C MET A 82 11.18 10.49 -1.51
N ILE A 83 11.35 11.10 -0.34
CA ILE A 83 10.34 11.08 0.72
C ILE A 83 9.06 11.77 0.25
N ILE A 84 9.18 12.97 -0.32
CA ILE A 84 8.02 13.75 -0.79
C ILE A 84 7.35 13.05 -1.98
N ALA A 85 8.12 12.53 -2.94
CA ALA A 85 7.56 11.94 -4.16
C ALA A 85 6.95 10.54 -3.94
N PHE A 86 7.48 9.75 -2.99
CA PHE A 86 7.09 8.33 -2.85
C PHE A 86 6.59 7.97 -1.45
N CYS A 87 7.26 8.42 -0.38
CA CYS A 87 6.88 8.03 0.98
C CYS A 87 5.61 8.73 1.46
N VAL A 88 5.48 10.04 1.22
CA VAL A 88 4.29 10.82 1.61
C VAL A 88 3.03 10.29 0.93
N PRO A 89 3.00 10.08 -0.41
CA PRO A 89 1.82 9.50 -1.05
C PRO A 89 1.54 8.08 -0.57
N ALA A 90 2.56 7.26 -0.34
CA ALA A 90 2.40 5.90 0.19
C ALA A 90 1.80 5.89 1.60
N TRP A 91 2.20 6.83 2.48
CA TRP A 91 1.62 6.99 3.81
C TRP A 91 0.17 7.46 3.74
N MET A 92 -0.14 8.45 2.91
CA MET A 92 -1.51 8.94 2.74
C MET A 92 -2.42 7.80 2.28
N GLN A 93 -2.04 7.06 1.23
CA GLN A 93 -2.82 5.93 0.73
C GLN A 93 -2.97 4.83 1.78
N ALA A 94 -1.89 4.48 2.50
CA ALA A 94 -1.95 3.51 3.58
C ALA A 94 -2.97 3.90 4.66
N VAL A 95 -2.97 5.17 5.09
CA VAL A 95 -3.92 5.67 6.10
C VAL A 95 -5.36 5.58 5.58
N PHE A 96 -5.61 5.96 4.32
CA PHE A 96 -6.95 5.86 3.73
C PHE A 96 -7.43 4.40 3.66
N TYR A 97 -6.58 3.46 3.25
CA TYR A 97 -6.95 2.05 3.20
C TYR A 97 -7.13 1.43 4.58
N LEU A 98 -6.30 1.79 5.56
CA LEU A 98 -6.47 1.35 6.94
C LEU A 98 -7.79 1.89 7.52
N HIS A 99 -8.09 3.16 7.27
CA HIS A 99 -9.35 3.77 7.68
C HIS A 99 -10.55 3.07 7.03
N ALA A 100 -10.49 2.83 5.72
CA ALA A 100 -11.53 2.08 5.02
C ALA A 100 -11.74 0.68 5.61
N ALA A 101 -10.65 -0.05 5.89
CA ALA A 101 -10.72 -1.37 6.53
C ALA A 101 -11.37 -1.30 7.92
N LEU A 102 -11.04 -0.28 8.72
CA LEU A 102 -11.65 -0.05 10.04
C LEU A 102 -13.14 0.28 9.93
N VAL A 103 -13.54 1.09 8.96
CA VAL A 103 -14.97 1.38 8.70
C VAL A 103 -15.71 0.10 8.33
N PHE A 104 -15.14 -0.73 7.45
CA PHE A 104 -15.73 -2.03 7.10
C PHE A 104 -15.82 -2.99 8.28
N LEU A 105 -14.84 -2.95 9.20
CA LEU A 105 -14.84 -3.74 10.44
C LEU A 105 -15.87 -3.25 11.46
N ALA A 106 -16.04 -1.94 11.60
CA ALA A 106 -16.97 -1.33 12.55
C ALA A 106 -18.44 -1.38 12.10
N TRP A 107 -18.68 -1.55 10.79
CA TRP A 107 -20.02 -1.67 10.23
C TRP A 107 -20.65 -3.05 10.45
N VAL A 108 -19.83 -4.08 10.73
CA VAL A 108 -20.28 -5.43 11.10
C VAL A 108 -20.72 -5.48 12.55
#